data_AF-A0A7J7KMB8-F1
#
_entry.id   AF-A0A7J7KMB8-F1
#
_cell.length_a   1.000
_cell.length_b   1.000
_cell.length_c   1.000
_cell.angle_alpha   90.00
_cell.angle_beta   90.00
_cell.angle_gamma   90.00
#
_symmetry.space_group_name_H-M   'P 1'
#
loop_
_entity.id
_entity.type
_entity.pdbx_description
1 polymer ?
#
loop_
_entity_poly.entity_id
_entity_poly.type
_entity_poly.pdbx_seq_one_letter_code
_entity_poly.pdbx_strand_id
1 'polypeptide(L)'
;MSRSSSPPSPSNRYSVLPPVVKNEVDRVFLRELQQYIDGEMSQIDSSDIKQRYVIHNTAFSKLIDHVHAYKPLLTRIKKEYEDVINKIERGKSEAGYLNDQIQTMAQEPSTLRNYRRRHDELARRIEVIKADNQRLREELKEYSNAKQAALLASEQPIKVQKKQPKKDSRVIPGLTLQESTDMSTLQRELQKVEATIKELSESKKSKFVDRDHKEELKDKLMKKVTERDLLLQRNTWLIAKQKRLKVAHDAAMNLCG
;
A
#
# COMPACT_ATOMS: atom_id res chain seq x y z
N MET A 1 30.05 -91.24 14.21
CA MET A 1 31.27 -90.42 14.15
C MET A 1 31.16 -89.49 12.96
N SER A 2 31.22 -88.17 13.21
CA SER A 2 31.66 -87.13 12.27
C SER A 2 31.70 -85.82 13.04
N ARG A 3 32.92 -85.43 13.45
CA ARG A 3 33.20 -84.15 14.11
C ARG A 3 33.37 -83.09 13.02
N SER A 4 32.48 -82.11 12.95
CA SER A 4 32.65 -80.92 12.13
C SER A 4 33.62 -79.96 12.83
N SER A 5 34.84 -79.90 12.30
CA SER A 5 35.88 -78.95 12.66
C SER A 5 35.48 -77.54 12.24
N SER A 6 35.27 -76.65 13.21
CA SER A 6 35.17 -75.21 13.00
C SER A 6 36.49 -74.63 12.50
N PRO A 7 36.51 -73.64 11.59
CA PRO A 7 37.74 -72.99 11.17
C PRO A 7 38.28 -72.09 12.29
N PRO A 8 39.62 -71.96 12.44
CA PRO A 8 40.21 -71.06 13.40
C PRO A 8 39.96 -69.60 12.98
N SER A 9 39.42 -68.81 13.90
CA SER A 9 39.27 -67.37 13.78
C SER A 9 40.61 -66.72 13.40
N PRO A 10 40.65 -65.81 12.41
CA PRO A 10 41.88 -65.14 12.05
C PRO A 10 42.39 -64.34 13.25
N SER A 11 43.58 -64.70 13.69
CA SER A 11 44.34 -64.01 14.73
C SER A 11 44.39 -62.54 14.37
N ASN A 12 43.76 -61.75 15.24
CA ASN A 12 43.64 -60.32 15.14
C ASN A 12 45.02 -59.66 15.31
N ARG A 13 45.81 -59.67 14.24
CA ARG A 13 47.06 -58.93 14.14
C ARG A 13 46.75 -57.47 13.82
N TYR A 14 46.06 -56.78 14.71
CA TYR A 14 46.15 -55.32 14.70
C TYR A 14 47.61 -54.99 15.02
N SER A 15 48.33 -54.47 14.03
CA SER A 15 49.55 -53.74 14.25
C SER A 15 49.27 -52.75 15.37
N VAL A 16 49.84 -53.00 16.55
CA VAL A 16 49.82 -52.04 17.65
C VAL A 16 50.45 -50.78 17.07
N LEU A 17 49.61 -49.77 16.83
CA LEU A 17 50.07 -48.48 16.37
C LEU A 17 51.19 -48.05 17.32
N PRO A 18 52.36 -47.63 16.82
CA PRO A 18 53.40 -47.08 17.67
C PRO A 18 52.77 -45.99 18.56
N PRO A 19 53.18 -45.83 19.82
CA PRO A 19 52.68 -44.75 20.65
C PRO A 19 52.78 -43.44 19.86
N VAL A 20 51.63 -42.83 19.55
CA VAL A 20 51.52 -41.61 18.73
C VAL A 20 52.31 -40.47 19.39
N VAL A 21 52.54 -40.57 20.70
CA VAL A 21 53.25 -39.59 21.53
C VAL A 21 54.57 -40.20 22.02
N LYS A 22 55.64 -39.97 21.27
CA LYS A 22 57.00 -40.43 21.61
C LYS A 22 57.78 -39.44 22.47
N ASN A 23 57.44 -38.15 22.41
CA ASN A 23 58.16 -37.08 23.08
C ASN A 23 57.39 -36.59 24.33
N GLU A 24 58.12 -36.31 25.41
CA GLU A 24 57.54 -35.79 26.65
C GLU A 24 56.89 -34.40 26.45
N VAL A 25 57.46 -33.59 25.54
CA VAL A 25 56.92 -32.27 25.15
C VAL A 25 55.50 -32.41 24.57
N ASP A 26 55.29 -33.39 23.70
CA ASP A 26 53.97 -33.65 23.10
C ASP A 26 52.95 -34.08 24.17
N ARG A 27 53.38 -34.80 25.21
CA ARG A 27 52.50 -35.22 26.32
C ARG A 27 52.06 -34.07 27.19
N VAL A 28 52.98 -33.16 27.50
CA VAL A 28 52.68 -31.94 28.27
C VAL A 28 51.73 -31.05 27.48
N PHE A 29 52.03 -30.81 26.19
CA PHE A 29 51.16 -30.02 25.32
C PHE A 29 49.73 -30.58 25.22
N LEU A 30 49.58 -31.90 25.02
CA LEU A 30 48.25 -32.51 24.94
C LEU A 30 47.47 -32.38 26.25
N ARG A 31 48.15 -32.42 27.40
CA ARG A 31 47.52 -32.21 28.72
C ARG A 31 47.06 -30.77 28.89
N GLU A 32 47.89 -29.80 28.51
CA GLU A 32 47.53 -28.38 28.53
C GLU A 32 46.37 -28.07 27.57
N LEU A 33 46.39 -28.65 26.38
CA LEU A 33 45.32 -28.51 25.40
C LEU A 33 44.01 -29.11 25.89
N GLN A 34 44.06 -30.28 26.52
CA GLN A 34 42.88 -30.92 27.12
C GLN A 34 42.33 -30.08 28.28
N GLN A 35 43.19 -29.57 29.16
CA GLN A 35 42.79 -28.69 30.24
C GLN A 35 42.17 -27.38 29.73
N TYR A 36 42.69 -26.83 28.63
CA TYR A 36 42.09 -25.68 27.96
C TYR A 36 40.68 -26.01 27.43
N ILE A 37 40.51 -27.12 26.72
CA ILE A 37 39.20 -27.54 26.20
C ILE A 37 38.22 -27.74 27.36
N ASP A 38 38.60 -28.49 28.39
CA ASP A 38 37.71 -28.80 29.52
C ASP A 38 37.35 -27.53 30.32
N GLY A 39 38.29 -26.60 30.48
CA GLY A 39 38.08 -25.32 31.14
C GLY A 39 37.10 -24.42 30.37
N GLU A 40 37.29 -24.25 29.06
CA GLU A 40 36.41 -23.45 28.22
C GLU A 40 35.02 -24.11 28.07
N MET A 41 34.98 -25.44 27.94
CA MET A 41 33.73 -26.20 27.84
C MET A 41 32.90 -26.17 29.14
N SER A 42 33.55 -25.95 30.29
CA SER A 42 32.86 -25.78 31.58
C SER A 42 32.22 -24.40 31.74
N GLN A 43 32.64 -23.41 30.96
CA GLN A 43 32.10 -22.05 30.99
C GLN A 43 30.90 -21.86 30.05
N ILE A 44 30.65 -22.82 29.15
CA ILE A 44 29.67 -22.69 28.08
C ILE A 44 28.50 -23.66 28.29
N ASP A 45 27.29 -23.17 28.03
CA ASP A 45 26.09 -23.99 28.11
C ASP A 45 26.15 -25.14 27.12
N SER A 46 25.71 -26.31 27.56
CA SER A 46 25.80 -27.53 26.75
C SER A 46 24.98 -27.50 25.44
N SER A 47 24.08 -26.53 25.33
CA SER A 47 23.20 -26.32 24.18
C SER A 47 23.82 -25.43 23.09
N ASP A 48 24.86 -24.63 23.40
CA ASP A 48 25.46 -23.72 22.42
C ASP A 48 26.48 -24.42 21.52
N ILE A 49 25.97 -24.98 20.42
CA ILE A 49 26.76 -25.71 19.41
C ILE A 49 27.79 -24.78 18.72
N LYS A 50 27.48 -23.48 18.57
CA LYS A 50 28.38 -22.54 17.87
C LYS A 50 29.60 -22.23 18.72
N GLN A 51 29.38 -21.97 20.01
CA GLN A 51 30.48 -21.72 20.94
C GLN A 51 31.38 -22.96 21.11
N ARG A 52 30.79 -24.15 21.19
CA ARG A 52 31.54 -25.42 21.19
C ARG A 52 32.41 -25.58 19.94
N TYR A 53 31.86 -25.26 18.76
CA TYR A 53 32.62 -25.27 17.52
C TYR A 53 33.82 -24.30 17.58
N VAL A 54 33.64 -23.08 18.11
CA VAL A 54 34.73 -22.10 18.24
C VAL A 54 35.86 -22.60 19.16
N ILE A 55 35.53 -23.22 20.30
CA ILE A 55 36.53 -23.80 21.21
C ILE A 55 37.33 -24.89 20.49
N HIS A 56 36.64 -25.85 19.87
CA HIS A 56 37.30 -26.95 19.18
C HIS A 56 38.12 -26.46 17.98
N ASN A 57 37.65 -25.45 17.25
CA ASN A 57 38.39 -24.84 16.15
C ASN A 57 39.68 -24.16 16.65
N THR A 58 39.61 -23.48 17.79
CA THR A 58 40.76 -22.84 18.44
C THR A 58 41.75 -23.88 18.94
N ALA A 59 41.28 -24.95 19.58
CA ALA A 59 42.11 -26.05 20.03
C ALA A 59 42.80 -26.78 18.85
N PHE A 60 42.09 -26.98 17.74
CA PHE A 60 42.66 -27.56 16.54
C PHE A 60 43.72 -26.65 15.89
N SER A 61 43.52 -25.34 15.95
CA SER A 61 44.54 -24.36 15.52
C SER A 61 45.82 -24.48 16.36
N LYS A 62 45.69 -24.55 17.70
CA LYS A 62 46.82 -24.79 18.61
C LYS A 62 47.54 -26.10 18.30
N LEU A 63 46.81 -27.17 17.97
CA LEU A 63 47.38 -28.47 17.58
C LEU A 63 48.19 -28.38 16.27
N ILE A 64 47.67 -27.65 15.28
CA ILE A 64 48.36 -27.44 13.99
C ILE A 64 49.65 -26.65 14.17
N ASP A 65 49.68 -25.69 15.09
CA ASP A 65 50.88 -24.91 15.37
C ASP A 65 51.96 -25.75 16.08
N HIS A 66 51.57 -26.71 16.91
CA HIS A 66 52.49 -27.61 17.59
C HIS A 66 53.07 -28.68 16.63
N VAL A 67 52.27 -29.24 15.72
CA VAL A 67 52.69 -30.33 14.81
C VAL A 67 53.29 -29.78 13.51
N HIS A 68 54.62 -29.69 13.46
CA HIS A 68 55.34 -29.08 12.33
C HIS A 68 55.36 -29.96 11.07
N ALA A 69 55.50 -31.28 11.20
CA ALA A 69 55.66 -32.19 10.07
C ALA A 69 54.40 -32.32 9.19
N TYR A 70 53.23 -32.25 9.81
CA TYR A 70 51.93 -32.40 9.14
C TYR A 70 51.16 -31.09 9.01
N LYS A 71 51.77 -29.96 9.38
CA LYS A 71 51.14 -28.63 9.39
C LYS A 71 50.42 -28.32 8.07
N PRO A 72 51.03 -28.46 6.87
CA PRO A 72 50.36 -28.12 5.62
C PRO A 72 49.12 -28.99 5.33
N LEU A 73 49.19 -30.28 5.69
CA LEU A 73 48.09 -31.23 5.50
C LEU A 73 46.92 -30.92 6.45
N LEU A 74 47.21 -30.71 7.74
CA LEU A 74 46.17 -30.40 8.73
C LEU A 74 45.54 -29.03 8.48
N THR A 75 46.31 -28.03 8.06
CA THR A 75 45.76 -26.72 7.65
C THR A 75 44.82 -26.85 6.45
N ARG A 76 45.17 -27.68 5.46
CA ARG A 76 44.30 -27.92 4.30
C ARG A 76 43.01 -28.61 4.72
N ILE A 77 43.10 -29.66 5.53
CA ILE A 77 41.93 -30.38 6.05
C ILE A 77 41.03 -29.42 6.85
N LYS A 78 41.61 -28.62 7.77
CA LYS A 78 40.88 -27.60 8.53
C LYS A 78 40.08 -26.68 7.60
N LYS A 79 40.74 -26.14 6.58
CA LYS A 79 40.13 -25.24 5.62
C LYS A 79 38.98 -25.89 4.85
N GLU A 80 39.14 -27.14 4.40
CA GLU A 80 38.08 -27.86 3.69
C GLU A 80 36.83 -28.05 4.58
N TYR A 81 37.01 -28.37 5.86
CA TYR A 81 35.89 -28.45 6.81
C TYR A 81 35.26 -27.09 7.10
N GLU A 82 36.06 -26.05 7.33
CA GLU A 82 35.56 -24.68 7.52
C GLU A 82 34.74 -24.23 6.30
N ASP A 83 35.21 -24.50 5.09
CA ASP A 83 34.50 -24.17 3.84
C ASP A 83 33.14 -24.90 3.74
N VAL A 84 33.08 -26.18 4.11
CA VAL A 84 31.84 -26.96 4.12
C VAL A 84 30.86 -26.43 5.16
N ILE A 85 31.33 -26.16 6.38
CA ILE A 85 30.51 -25.61 7.47
C ILE A 85 29.95 -24.25 7.06
N ASN A 86 30.79 -23.36 6.54
CA ASN A 86 30.39 -22.04 6.05
C ASN A 86 29.37 -22.12 4.89
N LYS A 87 29.44 -23.13 4.03
CA LYS A 87 28.43 -23.35 2.97
C LYS A 87 27.10 -23.79 3.56
N ILE A 88 27.11 -24.70 4.53
CA ILE A 88 25.90 -25.19 5.19
C ILE A 88 25.22 -24.06 5.98
N GLU A 89 25.98 -23.26 6.73
CA GLU A 89 25.45 -22.15 7.51
C GLU A 89 24.83 -21.08 6.61
N ARG A 90 25.50 -20.69 5.53
CA ARG A 90 24.94 -19.76 4.54
C ARG A 90 23.64 -20.31 3.94
N GLY A 91 23.63 -21.58 3.54
CA GLY A 91 22.42 -22.23 3.03
C GLY A 91 21.26 -22.22 4.03
N LYS A 92 21.52 -22.44 5.32
CA LYS A 92 20.49 -22.34 6.37
C LYS A 92 19.96 -20.93 6.54
N SER A 93 20.84 -19.93 6.56
CA SER A 93 20.45 -18.52 6.68
C SER A 93 19.63 -18.04 5.48
N GLU A 94 20.04 -18.39 4.26
CA GLU A 94 19.32 -18.06 3.03
C GLU A 94 17.95 -18.74 2.99
N ALA A 95 17.88 -20.04 3.34
CA ALA A 95 16.62 -20.77 3.41
C ALA A 95 15.66 -20.18 4.46
N GLY A 96 16.19 -19.79 5.63
CA GLY A 96 15.41 -19.10 6.66
C GLY A 96 14.84 -17.77 6.16
N TYR A 97 15.68 -16.94 5.55
CA TYR A 97 15.26 -15.66 4.97
C TYR A 97 14.16 -15.83 3.91
N LEU A 98 14.33 -16.78 2.99
CA LEU A 98 13.33 -17.04 1.94
C LEU A 98 12.03 -17.57 2.53
N ASN A 99 12.10 -18.44 3.53
CA ASN A 99 10.91 -18.93 4.22
C ASN A 99 10.14 -17.80 4.90
N ASP A 100 10.85 -16.91 5.60
CA ASP A 100 10.23 -15.76 6.26
C ASP A 100 9.62 -14.79 5.23
N GLN A 101 10.29 -14.59 4.09
CA GLN A 101 9.73 -13.81 2.97
C GLN A 101 8.45 -14.45 2.41
N ILE A 102 8.41 -15.77 2.26
CA ILE A 102 7.20 -16.48 1.82
C ILE A 102 6.09 -16.35 2.86
N GLN A 103 6.41 -16.49 4.16
CA GLN A 103 5.41 -16.34 5.23
C GLN A 103 4.85 -14.93 5.29
N THR A 104 5.69 -13.90 5.18
CA THR A 104 5.22 -12.51 5.12
C THR A 104 4.35 -12.27 3.89
N MET A 105 4.73 -12.75 2.71
CA MET A 105 3.90 -12.68 1.50
C MET A 105 2.58 -13.46 1.61
N ALA A 106 2.56 -14.57 2.35
CA ALA A 106 1.37 -15.36 2.60
C ALA A 106 0.42 -14.71 3.63
N GLN A 107 0.99 -14.00 4.61
CA GLN A 107 0.25 -13.23 5.61
C GLN A 107 -0.26 -11.89 5.04
N GLU A 108 0.44 -11.32 4.05
CA GLU A 108 -0.10 -10.22 3.25
C GLU A 108 -1.36 -10.71 2.52
N PRO A 109 -2.53 -10.09 2.72
CA PRO A 109 -3.79 -10.59 2.18
C PRO A 109 -3.77 -10.47 0.66
N SER A 110 -3.43 -11.58 -0.01
CA SER A 110 -3.40 -11.83 -1.46
C SER A 110 -3.68 -10.59 -2.30
N THR A 111 -2.68 -9.72 -2.41
CA THR A 111 -2.77 -8.44 -3.10
C THR A 111 -3.38 -8.62 -4.49
N LEU A 112 -2.96 -9.65 -5.23
CA LEU A 112 -3.47 -9.93 -6.57
C LEU A 112 -4.97 -10.28 -6.62
N ARG A 113 -5.46 -11.15 -5.72
CA ARG A 113 -6.90 -11.53 -5.68
C ARG A 113 -7.76 -10.35 -5.24
N ASN A 114 -7.27 -9.53 -4.31
CA ASN A 114 -7.95 -8.32 -3.87
C ASN A 114 -7.97 -7.25 -4.96
N TYR A 115 -6.87 -7.08 -5.71
CA TYR A 115 -6.82 -6.18 -6.86
C TYR A 115 -7.75 -6.64 -7.98
N ARG A 116 -7.81 -7.95 -8.29
CA ARG A 116 -8.79 -8.50 -9.24
C ARG A 116 -10.23 -8.24 -8.78
N ARG A 117 -10.56 -8.56 -7.53
CA ARG A 117 -11.90 -8.32 -6.98
C ARG A 117 -12.29 -6.84 -7.05
N ARG A 118 -11.37 -5.94 -6.71
CA ARG A 118 -11.58 -4.49 -6.79
C ARG A 118 -11.70 -4.01 -8.23
N HIS A 119 -10.92 -4.56 -9.15
CA HIS A 119 -11.05 -4.29 -10.58
C HIS A 119 -12.46 -4.66 -11.09
N ASP A 120 -12.95 -5.86 -10.77
CA ASP A 120 -14.27 -6.33 -11.23
C ASP A 120 -15.43 -5.54 -10.61
N GLU A 121 -15.26 -5.05 -9.39
CA GLU A 121 -16.20 -4.12 -8.76
C GLU A 121 -16.21 -2.75 -9.47
N LEU A 122 -15.03 -2.19 -9.75
CA LEU A 122 -14.90 -0.91 -10.44
C LEU A 122 -15.43 -0.99 -11.88
N ALA A 123 -15.14 -2.08 -12.60
CA ALA A 123 -15.65 -2.31 -13.94
C ALA A 123 -17.18 -2.27 -13.99
N ARG A 124 -17.85 -2.96 -13.06
CA ARG A 124 -19.32 -2.94 -12.92
C ARG A 124 -19.85 -1.54 -12.61
N ARG A 125 -19.21 -0.80 -11.70
CA ARG A 125 -19.63 0.58 -11.38
C ARG A 125 -19.49 1.51 -12.58
N ILE A 126 -18.42 1.37 -13.37
CA ILE A 126 -18.21 2.16 -14.59
C ILE A 126 -19.29 1.86 -15.62
N GLU A 127 -19.67 0.59 -15.77
CA GLU A 127 -20.74 0.19 -16.70
C GLU A 127 -22.08 0.82 -16.34
N VAL A 128 -22.47 0.78 -15.06
CA VAL A 128 -23.68 1.46 -14.56
C VAL A 128 -23.62 2.97 -14.83
N ILE A 129 -22.52 3.63 -14.49
CA ILE A 129 -22.34 5.07 -14.72
C ILE A 129 -22.40 5.41 -16.22
N LYS A 130 -21.89 4.54 -17.11
CA LYS A 130 -21.99 4.75 -18.55
C LYS A 130 -23.43 4.65 -19.05
N ALA A 131 -24.18 3.65 -18.59
CA ALA A 131 -25.59 3.50 -18.92
C ALA A 131 -26.42 4.70 -18.44
N ASP A 132 -26.23 5.13 -17.20
CA ASP A 132 -26.91 6.30 -16.63
C ASP A 132 -26.56 7.59 -17.40
N ASN A 133 -25.28 7.78 -17.73
CA ASN A 133 -24.86 8.93 -18.54
C ASN A 133 -25.45 8.92 -19.94
N GLN A 134 -25.59 7.74 -20.56
CA GLN A 134 -26.24 7.62 -21.87
C GLN A 134 -27.71 7.98 -21.78
N ARG A 135 -28.43 7.44 -20.80
CA ARG A 135 -29.83 7.77 -20.55
C ARG A 135 -30.04 9.28 -20.32
N LEU A 136 -29.21 9.88 -19.45
CA LEU A 136 -29.29 11.32 -19.19
C LEU A 136 -29.02 12.17 -20.44
N ARG A 137 -28.12 11.74 -21.33
CA ARG A 137 -27.87 12.43 -22.60
C ARG A 137 -29.06 12.35 -23.55
N GLU A 138 -29.75 11.21 -23.57
CA GLU A 138 -30.98 11.03 -24.36
C GLU A 138 -32.10 11.93 -23.84
N GLU A 139 -32.35 11.92 -22.53
CA GLU A 139 -33.34 12.80 -21.87
C GLU A 139 -33.03 14.30 -22.13
N LEU A 140 -31.75 14.69 -22.08
CA LEU A 140 -31.34 16.07 -22.37
C LEU A 140 -31.58 16.46 -23.83
N LYS A 141 -31.38 15.52 -24.76
CA LYS A 141 -31.63 15.72 -26.19
C LYS A 141 -33.12 15.86 -26.47
N GLU A 142 -33.94 15.00 -25.85
CA GLU A 142 -35.40 15.10 -25.94
C GLU A 142 -35.91 16.43 -25.38
N TYR A 143 -35.42 16.84 -24.21
CA TYR A 143 -35.77 18.13 -23.62
C TYR A 143 -35.37 19.31 -24.53
N SER A 144 -34.16 19.27 -25.10
CA SER A 144 -33.69 20.30 -26.04
C SER A 144 -34.55 20.35 -27.31
N ASN A 145 -34.89 19.18 -27.87
CA ASN A 145 -35.72 19.08 -29.06
C ASN A 145 -37.14 19.57 -28.77
N ALA A 146 -37.74 19.20 -27.64
CA ALA A 146 -39.05 19.68 -27.22
C ALA A 146 -39.07 21.20 -27.04
N LYS A 147 -38.01 21.76 -26.45
CA LYS A 147 -37.84 23.21 -26.31
C LYS A 147 -37.69 23.90 -27.67
N GLN A 148 -36.90 23.35 -28.59
CA GLN A 148 -36.77 23.87 -29.95
C GLN A 148 -38.08 23.75 -30.74
N ALA A 149 -38.81 22.65 -30.61
CA ALA A 149 -40.10 22.46 -31.24
C ALA A 149 -41.15 23.45 -30.71
N ALA A 150 -41.15 23.72 -29.40
CA ALA A 150 -41.99 24.77 -28.80
C ALA A 150 -41.62 26.16 -29.31
N LEU A 151 -40.32 26.45 -29.47
CA LEU A 151 -39.83 27.72 -30.03
C LEU A 151 -40.26 27.86 -31.49
N LEU A 152 -40.02 26.84 -32.32
CA LEU A 152 -40.44 26.79 -33.72
C LEU A 152 -41.96 26.84 -33.87
N ALA A 153 -42.73 26.22 -32.97
CA ALA A 153 -44.19 26.34 -32.95
C ALA A 153 -44.65 27.76 -32.58
N SER A 154 -43.87 28.49 -31.77
CA SER A 154 -44.10 29.91 -31.50
C SER A 154 -43.65 30.83 -32.64
N GLU A 155 -42.65 30.41 -33.43
CA GLU A 155 -42.10 31.12 -34.59
C GLU A 155 -42.75 30.73 -35.92
N GLN A 156 -43.59 29.69 -35.95
CA GLN A 156 -44.51 29.44 -37.07
C GLN A 156 -45.19 30.77 -37.34
N PRO A 157 -45.11 31.29 -38.58
CA PRO A 157 -45.77 32.53 -38.89
C PRO A 157 -47.24 32.27 -38.58
N ILE A 158 -47.75 32.93 -37.53
CA ILE A 158 -49.16 33.29 -37.47
C ILE A 158 -49.42 33.72 -38.90
N LYS A 159 -50.23 32.98 -39.65
CA LYS A 159 -50.72 33.46 -40.94
C LYS A 159 -51.27 34.83 -40.60
N VAL A 160 -50.51 35.88 -40.94
CA VAL A 160 -50.93 37.26 -40.79
C VAL A 160 -51.92 37.43 -41.93
N GLN A 161 -53.09 36.81 -41.76
CA GLN A 161 -54.31 37.45 -42.18
C GLN A 161 -54.18 38.83 -41.58
N LYS A 162 -54.13 39.86 -42.43
CA LYS A 162 -54.24 41.26 -42.04
C LYS A 162 -55.57 41.42 -41.30
N LYS A 163 -55.62 40.98 -40.06
CA LYS A 163 -56.68 41.29 -39.12
C LYS A 163 -56.29 42.68 -38.66
N GLN A 164 -57.09 43.64 -39.14
CA GLN A 164 -57.28 44.95 -38.54
C GLN A 164 -56.98 44.87 -37.04
N PRO A 165 -56.23 45.82 -36.45
CA PRO A 165 -55.90 45.79 -35.03
C PRO A 165 -57.19 45.61 -34.25
N LYS A 166 -57.41 44.40 -33.72
CA LYS A 166 -58.54 44.15 -32.85
C LYS A 166 -58.21 44.93 -31.60
N LYS A 167 -59.00 45.98 -31.32
CA LYS A 167 -58.99 46.64 -30.02
C LYS A 167 -59.09 45.53 -28.98
N ASP A 168 -58.09 45.42 -28.11
CA ASP A 168 -58.07 44.43 -27.04
C ASP A 168 -59.22 44.79 -26.08
N SER A 169 -60.39 44.21 -26.33
CA SER A 169 -61.59 44.33 -25.51
C SER A 169 -61.65 43.19 -24.49
N ARG A 170 -60.49 42.76 -24.00
CA ARG A 170 -60.42 41.76 -22.93
C ARG A 170 -60.52 42.51 -21.61
N VAL A 171 -61.47 42.11 -20.78
CA VAL A 171 -61.58 42.58 -19.41
C VAL A 171 -60.28 42.20 -18.69
N ILE A 172 -59.74 43.10 -17.86
CA ILE A 172 -58.56 42.81 -17.05
C ILE A 172 -58.85 41.54 -16.24
N PRO A 173 -58.05 40.48 -16.35
CA PRO A 173 -58.32 39.22 -15.67
C PRO A 173 -58.49 39.45 -14.15
N GLY A 174 -59.65 39.08 -13.60
CA GLY A 174 -59.97 39.27 -12.18
C GLY A 174 -60.84 40.50 -11.86
N LEU A 175 -61.14 41.36 -12.83
CA LEU A 175 -62.12 42.44 -12.73
C LEU A 175 -63.39 42.08 -13.52
N THR A 176 -64.55 42.48 -13.01
CA THR A 176 -65.82 42.38 -13.75
C THR A 176 -65.93 43.53 -14.78
N LEU A 177 -66.83 43.40 -15.76
CA LEU A 177 -66.99 44.39 -16.84
C LEU A 177 -67.28 45.81 -16.27
N GLN A 178 -68.05 45.89 -15.18
CA GLN A 178 -68.41 47.15 -14.51
C GLN A 178 -67.20 47.80 -13.83
N GLU A 179 -66.37 47.02 -13.14
CA GLU A 179 -65.14 47.50 -12.49
C GLU A 179 -64.05 47.86 -13.51
N SER A 180 -64.07 47.24 -14.70
CA SER A 180 -63.14 47.59 -15.79
C SER A 180 -63.47 48.91 -16.50
N THR A 181 -64.63 49.50 -16.20
CA THR A 181 -65.08 50.81 -16.73
C THR A 181 -65.10 51.90 -15.67
N ASP A 182 -64.88 51.57 -14.41
CA ASP A 182 -64.81 52.52 -13.30
C ASP A 182 -63.37 53.01 -13.10
N MET A 183 -63.18 54.33 -13.20
CA MET A 183 -61.86 54.96 -13.13
C MET A 183 -61.17 54.74 -11.78
N SER A 184 -61.96 54.70 -10.70
CA SER A 184 -61.43 54.61 -9.33
C SER A 184 -60.84 53.22 -9.03
N THR A 185 -61.49 52.17 -9.53
CA THR A 185 -61.05 50.78 -9.39
C THR A 185 -59.84 50.47 -10.27
N LEU A 186 -59.81 50.98 -11.51
CA LEU A 186 -58.64 50.90 -12.39
C LEU A 186 -57.38 51.54 -11.77
N GLN A 187 -57.54 52.73 -11.18
CA GLN A 187 -56.41 53.43 -10.55
C GLN A 187 -55.87 52.68 -9.32
N ARG A 188 -56.76 52.04 -8.55
CA ARG A 188 -56.39 51.18 -7.42
C ARG A 188 -55.63 49.92 -7.88
N GLU A 189 -56.08 49.27 -8.95
CA GLU A 189 -55.39 48.09 -9.48
C GLU A 189 -54.04 48.45 -10.09
N LEU A 190 -53.92 49.61 -10.76
CA LEU A 190 -52.64 50.12 -11.24
C LEU A 190 -51.66 50.33 -10.09
N GLN A 191 -52.10 50.94 -8.99
CA GLN A 191 -51.27 51.11 -7.78
C GLN A 191 -50.84 49.76 -7.17
N LYS A 192 -51.73 48.76 -7.15
CA LYS A 192 -51.38 47.41 -6.68
C LYS A 192 -50.33 46.76 -7.56
N VAL A 193 -50.48 46.83 -8.88
CA VAL A 193 -49.50 46.28 -9.82
C VAL A 193 -48.14 46.98 -9.64
N GLU A 194 -48.12 48.29 -9.54
CA GLU A 194 -46.88 49.04 -9.26
C GLU A 194 -46.23 48.66 -7.93
N ALA A 195 -47.03 48.45 -6.88
CA ALA A 195 -46.54 47.98 -5.58
C ALA A 195 -45.94 46.57 -5.68
N THR A 196 -46.61 45.63 -6.36
CA THR A 196 -46.09 44.27 -6.56
C THR A 196 -44.81 44.24 -7.40
N ILE A 197 -44.71 45.11 -8.42
CA ILE A 197 -43.49 45.25 -9.22
C ILE A 197 -42.33 45.75 -8.35
N LYS A 198 -42.56 46.77 -7.50
CA LYS A 198 -41.54 47.28 -6.57
C LYS A 198 -41.11 46.21 -5.57
N GLU A 199 -42.07 45.54 -4.93
CA GLU A 199 -41.81 44.45 -3.97
C GLU A 199 -41.02 43.30 -4.62
N LEU A 200 -41.39 42.88 -5.82
CA LEU A 200 -40.65 41.85 -6.56
C LEU A 200 -39.23 42.32 -6.93
N SER A 201 -39.05 43.58 -7.28
CA SER A 201 -37.73 44.14 -7.59
C SER A 201 -36.81 44.18 -6.36
N GLU A 202 -37.37 44.52 -5.19
CA GLU A 202 -36.65 44.57 -3.91
C GLU A 202 -36.37 43.17 -3.37
N SER A 203 -37.34 42.25 -3.50
CA SER A 203 -37.18 40.82 -3.22
C SER A 203 -36.08 40.21 -4.11
N LYS A 204 -36.03 40.56 -5.40
CA LYS A 204 -34.97 40.11 -6.31
C LYS A 204 -33.59 40.60 -5.88
N LYS A 205 -33.47 41.86 -5.43
CA LYS A 205 -32.20 42.44 -4.94
C LYS A 205 -31.75 41.89 -3.58
N SER A 206 -32.70 41.56 -2.70
CA SER A 206 -32.39 41.11 -1.33
C SER A 206 -32.20 39.60 -1.20
N LYS A 207 -32.91 38.78 -1.99
CA LYS A 207 -32.89 37.31 -1.87
C LYS A 207 -31.90 36.63 -2.79
N PHE A 208 -31.40 37.31 -3.81
CA PHE A 208 -30.43 36.74 -4.75
C PHE A 208 -29.07 37.39 -4.56
N VAL A 209 -28.06 36.54 -4.36
CA VAL A 209 -26.66 36.93 -4.37
C VAL A 209 -26.25 37.24 -5.80
N ASP A 210 -25.59 38.37 -6.01
CA ASP A 210 -25.08 38.76 -7.32
C ASP A 210 -24.20 37.65 -7.91
N ARG A 211 -24.35 37.43 -9.22
CA ARG A 211 -23.64 36.37 -9.94
C ARG A 211 -22.12 36.46 -9.73
N ASP A 212 -21.61 37.69 -9.64
CA ASP A 212 -20.19 37.97 -9.47
C ASP A 212 -19.67 37.55 -8.09
N HIS A 213 -20.46 37.74 -7.02
CA HIS A 213 -20.09 37.28 -5.68
C HIS A 213 -20.09 35.76 -5.57
N LYS A 214 -21.00 35.08 -6.29
CA LYS A 214 -21.00 33.62 -6.40
C LYS A 214 -19.75 33.09 -7.12
N GLU A 215 -19.28 33.78 -8.16
CA GLU A 215 -18.03 33.44 -8.85
C GLU A 215 -16.81 33.65 -7.94
N GLU A 216 -16.74 34.75 -7.21
CA GLU A 216 -15.65 35.02 -6.26
C GLU A 216 -15.56 33.94 -5.15
N LEU A 217 -16.70 33.52 -4.60
CA LEU A 217 -16.76 32.44 -3.61
C LEU A 217 -16.29 31.11 -4.19
N LYS A 218 -16.64 30.82 -5.46
CA LYS A 218 -16.20 29.62 -6.16
C LYS A 218 -14.69 29.62 -6.36
N ASP A 219 -14.10 30.75 -6.73
CA ASP A 219 -12.66 30.89 -6.89
C ASP A 219 -11.90 30.77 -5.57
N LYS A 220 -12.42 31.38 -4.50
CA LYS A 220 -11.86 31.21 -3.14
C LYS A 220 -11.90 29.75 -2.70
N LEU A 221 -13.02 29.07 -2.94
CA LEU A 221 -13.18 27.65 -2.61
C LEU A 221 -12.18 26.79 -3.39
N MET A 222 -12.05 27.02 -4.71
CA MET A 222 -11.10 26.30 -5.55
C MET A 222 -9.65 26.49 -5.06
N LYS A 223 -9.25 27.73 -4.75
CA LYS A 223 -7.92 28.02 -4.18
C LYS A 223 -7.68 27.23 -2.89
N LYS A 224 -8.63 27.24 -1.95
CA LYS A 224 -8.52 26.52 -0.67
C LYS A 224 -8.48 25.01 -0.84
N VAL A 225 -9.22 24.45 -1.80
CA VAL A 225 -9.17 23.01 -2.12
C VAL A 225 -7.80 22.64 -2.69
N THR A 226 -7.26 23.42 -3.62
CA THR A 226 -5.92 23.15 -4.18
C THR A 226 -4.83 23.24 -3.12
N GLU A 227 -4.90 24.22 -2.22
CA GLU A 227 -3.97 24.38 -1.10
C GLU A 227 -4.02 23.16 -0.17
N ARG A 228 -5.23 22.72 0.20
CA ARG A 228 -5.44 21.50 1.01
C ARG A 228 -4.81 20.28 0.35
N ASP A 229 -5.02 20.10 -0.96
CA ASP A 229 -4.53 18.92 -1.68
C ASP A 229 -3.00 18.89 -1.74
N LEU A 230 -2.35 20.04 -1.95
CA LEU A 230 -0.89 20.17 -1.88
C LEU A 230 -0.37 19.83 -0.48
N LEU A 231 -1.03 20.32 0.58
CA LEU A 231 -0.65 20.01 1.96
C LEU A 231 -0.83 18.52 2.28
N LEU A 232 -1.89 17.88 1.79
CA LEU A 232 -2.10 16.43 1.93
C LEU A 232 -1.02 15.62 1.22
N GLN A 233 -0.65 15.99 0.00
CA GLN A 233 0.46 15.36 -0.71
C GLN A 233 1.78 15.54 0.03
N ARG A 234 2.04 16.74 0.57
CA ARG A 234 3.24 16.98 1.36
C ARG A 234 3.27 16.17 2.65
N ASN A 235 2.14 16.08 3.33
CA ASN A 235 1.99 15.31 4.57
C ASN A 235 2.22 13.81 4.32
N THR A 236 1.61 13.23 3.28
CA THR A 236 1.83 11.82 2.92
C THR A 236 3.30 11.53 2.60
N TRP A 237 3.98 12.44 1.89
CA TRP A 237 5.42 12.34 1.66
C TRP A 237 6.24 12.39 2.96
N LEU A 238 5.90 13.30 3.89
CA LEU A 238 6.57 13.42 5.18
C LEU A 238 6.38 12.16 6.04
N ILE A 239 5.17 11.61 6.09
CA ILE A 239 4.88 10.34 6.79
C ILE A 239 5.73 9.21 6.21
N ALA A 240 5.81 9.11 4.88
CA ALA A 240 6.63 8.09 4.22
C ALA A 240 8.13 8.24 4.56
N LYS A 241 8.63 9.49 4.54
CA LYS A 241 10.02 9.79 4.92
C LYS A 241 10.29 9.45 6.39
N GLN A 242 9.38 9.81 7.30
CA GLN A 242 9.49 9.49 8.72
C GLN A 242 9.54 7.98 8.95
N LYS A 243 8.67 7.20 8.29
CA LYS A 243 8.69 5.73 8.37
C LYS A 243 10.04 5.16 7.94
N ARG A 244 10.62 5.65 6.84
CA ARG A 244 11.96 5.23 6.38
C ARG A 244 13.05 5.55 7.38
N LEU A 245 13.05 6.77 7.93
CA LEU A 245 14.01 7.18 8.95
C LEU A 245 13.88 6.36 10.23
N LYS A 246 12.65 6.04 10.64
CA LYS A 246 12.41 5.19 11.82
C LYS A 246 12.97 3.79 11.64
N VAL A 247 12.75 3.16 10.47
CA VAL A 247 13.35 1.86 10.16
C VAL A 247 14.88 1.92 10.18
N ALA A 248 15.48 2.97 9.61
CA ALA A 248 16.94 3.14 9.63
C ALA A 248 17.48 3.35 11.05
N HIS A 249 16.78 4.14 11.87
CA HIS A 249 17.13 4.36 13.27
C HIS A 249 17.05 3.07 14.09
N ASP A 250 15.95 2.32 13.96
CA ASP A 250 15.75 1.06 14.68
C ASP A 250 16.82 0.02 14.26
N ALA A 251 17.19 -0.02 12.97
CA ALA A 251 18.28 -0.87 12.49
C ALA A 251 19.66 -0.45 13.07
N ALA A 252 19.95 0.84 13.16
CA ALA A 252 21.19 1.33 13.76
C ALA A 252 21.28 1.03 15.27
N MET A 253 20.16 1.17 16.01
CA MET A 253 20.12 0.83 17.43
C MET A 253 20.34 -0.67 17.68
N ASN A 254 19.82 -1.53 16.82
CA ASN A 254 20.01 -2.98 16.92
C ASN A 254 21.40 -3.47 16.50
N LEU A 255 22.21 -2.65 15.82
CA LEU A 255 23.59 -2.96 15.43
C LEU A 255 24.63 -2.46 16.44
N CYS A 256 24.26 -1.55 17.33
CA CYS A 256 25.14 -0.93 18.33
C CYS A 256 24.88 -1.41 19.78
N GLY A 257 23.95 -2.36 19.98
CA GLY A 257 23.72 -3.05 21.25
C GLY A 257 24.04 -4.53 21.11
#